data_AF-A0A7S3WAM5-F1
#
_entry.id   AF-A0A7S3WAM5-F1
#
_cell.length_a   1.000
_cell.length_b   1.000
_cell.length_c   1.000
_cell.angle_alpha   90.00
_cell.angle_beta   90.00
_cell.angle_gamma   90.00
#
_symmetry.space_group_name_H-M   'P 1'
#
loop_
_entity.id
_entity.type
_entity.pdbx_description
1 polymer ?
#
loop_
_entity_poly.entity_id
_entity_poly.type
_entity_poly.pdbx_seq_one_letter_code
_entity_poly.pdbx_strand_id
1 'polypeptide(L)'
;ERRAVRGFLAERRPAEESELTNADLVPFLRSLPIFELHRAAPPDGEAAPAPAGECVPLQRGVHCVAPPGVPESLLAGGRFVRSGSESERRLLRFLGVEQPARSAFFRSHVFGRLADLPAEARDGAMVSVLRELHALGSEDAGFVDSLRELRFVPTAGGSLHRASELFHPKVHAAAELLGVEGAYPAGVFSAPDLLSALERLGLRGEVTRGAVVQSARSVQELSASDGEAALRRARALLRYVDTHAAALPEDGAFAARSDEAPAESVAVSDPFVGHRVSISGLIARPDLNGKVGLVVDAYGESRYTVYVDSVDTP
;
A
#
# COMPACT_ATOMS: atom_id res chain seq x y z
N GLU A 1 -38.33 4.19 -14.77
CA GLU A 1 -38.65 5.63 -14.58
C GLU A 1 -37.51 6.41 -13.90
N ARG A 2 -37.10 6.09 -12.65
CA ARG A 2 -36.03 6.82 -11.93
C ARG A 2 -34.69 6.92 -12.69
N ARG A 3 -34.24 5.82 -13.32
CA ARG A 3 -33.03 5.81 -14.17
C ARG A 3 -33.16 6.70 -15.42
N ALA A 4 -34.36 6.80 -16.00
CA ALA A 4 -34.61 7.69 -17.14
C ALA A 4 -34.59 9.16 -16.72
N VAL A 5 -35.13 9.49 -15.54
CA VAL A 5 -35.02 10.83 -14.94
C VAL A 5 -33.55 11.20 -14.71
N ARG A 6 -32.74 10.26 -14.20
CA ARG A 6 -31.30 10.47 -14.01
C ARG A 6 -30.57 10.70 -15.34
N GLY A 7 -30.87 9.90 -16.36
CA GLY A 7 -30.32 10.08 -17.70
C GLY A 7 -30.68 11.44 -18.29
N PHE A 8 -31.94 11.85 -18.19
CA PHE A 8 -32.40 13.17 -18.64
C PHE A 8 -31.69 14.33 -17.91
N LEU A 9 -31.56 14.26 -16.59
CA LEU A 9 -30.82 15.25 -15.79
C LEU A 9 -29.33 15.31 -16.15
N ALA A 10 -28.74 14.17 -16.50
CA ALA A 10 -27.35 14.07 -16.92
C ALA A 10 -27.12 14.63 -18.34
N GLU A 11 -28.05 14.42 -19.27
CA GLU A 11 -27.94 14.85 -20.67
C GLU A 11 -28.21 16.33 -20.91
N ARG A 12 -29.11 16.95 -20.13
CA ARG A 12 -29.53 18.34 -20.37
C ARG A 12 -28.53 19.41 -19.89
N ARG A 13 -27.63 19.08 -18.97
CA ARG A 13 -26.77 20.09 -18.33
C ARG A 13 -25.43 20.48 -19.01
N PRO A 14 -24.85 19.74 -19.97
CA PRO A 14 -23.59 20.19 -20.58
C PRO A 14 -23.72 21.43 -21.48
N ALA A 15 -24.94 21.92 -21.76
CA ALA A 15 -25.16 23.03 -22.70
C ALA A 15 -25.37 24.40 -22.04
N GLU A 16 -25.67 24.46 -20.74
CA GLU A 16 -26.15 25.67 -20.06
C GLU A 16 -25.33 25.93 -18.79
N GLU A 17 -24.02 26.16 -18.94
CA GLU A 17 -23.11 26.52 -17.83
C GLU A 17 -23.45 27.88 -17.18
N SER A 18 -24.38 28.67 -17.74
CA SER A 18 -24.70 30.03 -17.26
C SER A 18 -26.02 30.20 -16.50
N GLU A 19 -26.99 29.28 -16.55
CA GLU A 19 -28.34 29.59 -16.03
C GLU A 19 -28.63 29.08 -14.61
N LEU A 20 -27.75 28.28 -14.00
CA LEU A 20 -28.02 27.66 -12.71
C LEU A 20 -26.84 27.75 -11.73
N THR A 21 -26.41 28.98 -11.43
CA THR A 21 -25.73 29.34 -10.17
C THR A 21 -26.70 29.25 -9.00
N ASN A 22 -27.37 28.10 -8.84
CA ASN A 22 -28.49 27.99 -7.90
C ASN A 22 -28.07 27.17 -6.68
N ALA A 23 -27.69 27.88 -5.63
CA ALA A 23 -27.43 27.32 -4.30
C ALA A 23 -28.59 26.44 -3.79
N ASP A 24 -29.80 26.65 -4.32
CA ASP A 24 -31.03 25.95 -3.93
C ASP A 24 -31.33 24.67 -4.74
N LEU A 25 -30.77 24.52 -5.95
CA LEU A 25 -31.01 23.33 -6.78
C LEU A 25 -30.16 22.13 -6.36
N VAL A 26 -28.92 22.38 -5.92
CA VAL A 26 -28.00 21.30 -5.51
C VAL A 26 -28.55 20.53 -4.28
N PRO A 27 -29.06 21.17 -3.22
CA PRO A 27 -29.75 20.49 -2.12
C PRO A 27 -31.00 19.73 -2.58
N PHE A 28 -31.82 20.34 -3.43
CA PHE A 28 -33.04 19.71 -3.93
C PHE A 28 -32.73 18.43 -4.74
N LEU A 29 -31.83 18.51 -5.72
CA LEU A 29 -31.43 17.38 -6.53
C LEU A 29 -30.82 16.25 -5.69
N ARG A 30 -30.05 16.59 -4.65
CA ARG A 30 -29.52 15.60 -3.70
C ARG A 30 -30.61 14.90 -2.89
N SER A 31 -31.70 15.60 -2.55
CA SER A 31 -32.83 15.02 -1.78
C SER A 31 -33.67 14.02 -2.57
N LEU A 32 -33.51 13.95 -3.90
CA LEU A 32 -34.27 13.04 -4.75
C LEU A 32 -33.78 11.60 -4.58
N PRO A 33 -34.67 10.62 -4.28
CA PRO A 33 -34.32 9.21 -4.18
C PRO A 33 -34.24 8.59 -5.59
N ILE A 34 -33.30 9.07 -6.40
CA ILE A 34 -33.08 8.63 -7.79
C ILE A 34 -31.67 8.07 -8.02
N PHE A 35 -30.83 8.03 -6.98
CA PHE A 35 -29.45 7.57 -7.07
C PHE A 35 -29.34 6.13 -6.58
N GLU A 36 -28.96 5.24 -7.49
CA GLU A 36 -28.77 3.82 -7.19
C GLU A 36 -27.40 3.59 -6.57
N LEU A 37 -27.35 2.86 -5.46
CA LEU A 37 -26.11 2.41 -4.84
C LEU A 37 -25.64 1.06 -5.40
N HIS A 38 -24.33 0.83 -5.40
CA HIS A 38 -23.77 -0.50 -5.59
C HIS A 38 -24.17 -1.37 -4.39
N ARG A 39 -24.80 -2.51 -4.71
CA ARG A 39 -25.13 -3.55 -3.73
C ARG A 39 -24.17 -4.72 -3.93
N ALA A 40 -23.81 -5.39 -2.85
CA ALA A 40 -23.13 -6.68 -2.94
C ALA A 40 -24.00 -7.62 -3.79
N ALA A 41 -23.39 -8.29 -4.77
CA ALA A 41 -24.07 -9.35 -5.50
C ALA A 41 -24.52 -10.43 -4.49
N PRO A 42 -25.74 -10.99 -4.62
CA PRO A 42 -26.13 -12.13 -3.80
C PRO A 42 -25.12 -13.27 -4.00
N PRO A 43 -24.85 -14.10 -2.96
CA PRO A 43 -23.84 -15.15 -3.00
C PRO A 43 -24.13 -16.24 -4.03
N ASP A 44 -25.40 -16.37 -4.44
CA ASP A 44 -25.83 -17.38 -5.40
C ASP A 44 -25.73 -16.78 -6.80
N GLY A 45 -24.87 -17.36 -7.64
CA GLY A 45 -24.66 -17.03 -9.05
C GLY A 45 -25.87 -17.32 -9.95
N GLU A 46 -27.09 -17.08 -9.47
CA GLU A 46 -28.25 -16.96 -10.32
C GLU A 46 -28.05 -15.73 -11.21
N ALA A 47 -28.09 -15.97 -12.52
CA ALA A 47 -28.18 -14.97 -13.58
C ALA A 47 -29.53 -14.24 -13.54
N ALA A 48 -29.92 -13.75 -12.36
CA ALA A 48 -31.01 -12.82 -12.20
C ALA A 48 -30.55 -11.45 -12.70
N PRO A 49 -31.40 -10.68 -13.40
CA PRO A 49 -31.09 -9.30 -13.73
C PRO A 49 -30.74 -8.58 -12.43
N ALA A 50 -29.55 -7.95 -12.38
CA ALA A 50 -29.03 -7.29 -11.18
C ALA A 50 -30.18 -6.54 -10.48
N PRO A 51 -30.54 -6.91 -9.23
CA PRO A 51 -31.69 -6.31 -8.58
C PRO A 51 -31.47 -4.80 -8.54
N ALA A 52 -32.47 -4.04 -8.98
CA ALA A 52 -32.39 -2.58 -9.04
C ALA A 52 -31.85 -2.07 -7.70
N GLY A 53 -30.71 -1.37 -7.73
CA GLY A 53 -30.06 -0.86 -6.53
C GLY A 53 -31.04 0.01 -5.74
N GLU A 54 -30.93 -0.02 -4.41
CA GLU A 54 -31.73 0.86 -3.57
C GLU A 54 -31.49 2.31 -3.99
N CYS A 55 -32.57 2.99 -4.37
CA CYS A 55 -32.53 4.38 -4.80
C CYS A 55 -32.59 5.26 -3.55
N VAL A 56 -31.50 5.97 -3.26
CA VAL A 56 -31.36 6.80 -2.06
C VAL A 56 -31.17 8.27 -2.43
N PRO A 57 -31.50 9.19 -1.51
CA PRO A 57 -31.02 10.57 -1.59
C PRO A 57 -29.51 10.63 -1.35
N LEU A 58 -28.83 11.57 -2.01
CA LEU A 58 -27.40 11.79 -1.84
C LEU A 58 -27.09 12.62 -0.60
N GLN A 59 -26.37 12.00 0.32
CA GLN A 59 -25.72 12.67 1.44
C GLN A 59 -24.27 13.02 1.11
N ARG A 60 -23.90 14.29 1.33
CA ARG A 60 -22.54 14.80 1.11
C ARG A 60 -21.58 14.16 2.11
N GLY A 61 -20.40 13.75 1.64
CA GLY A 61 -19.37 13.09 2.47
C GLY A 61 -19.67 11.64 2.86
N VAL A 62 -20.87 11.14 2.56
CA VAL A 62 -21.26 9.74 2.78
C VAL A 62 -21.16 8.94 1.50
N HIS A 63 -21.66 9.53 0.40
CA HIS A 63 -21.67 8.87 -0.90
C HIS A 63 -20.52 9.35 -1.77
N CYS A 64 -19.95 8.41 -2.52
CA CYS A 64 -18.85 8.66 -3.43
C CYS A 64 -18.99 7.84 -4.72
N VAL A 65 -18.25 8.21 -5.76
CA VAL A 65 -18.16 7.43 -6.99
C VAL A 65 -16.96 6.50 -6.88
N ALA A 66 -17.12 5.22 -7.24
CA ALA A 66 -16.00 4.29 -7.23
C ALA A 66 -14.89 4.73 -8.19
N PRO A 67 -13.61 4.51 -7.87
CA PRO A 67 -12.51 4.67 -8.82
C PRO A 67 -12.72 3.79 -10.06
N PRO A 68 -12.20 4.18 -11.23
CA PRO A 68 -12.32 3.38 -12.44
C PRO A 68 -11.61 2.03 -12.30
N GLY A 69 -12.19 0.97 -12.87
CA GLY A 69 -11.60 -0.37 -12.91
C GLY A 69 -11.71 -1.17 -11.60
N VAL A 70 -12.48 -0.71 -10.61
CA VAL A 70 -12.74 -1.46 -9.38
C VAL A 70 -13.92 -2.42 -9.58
N PRO A 71 -13.78 -3.72 -9.27
CA PRO A 71 -14.88 -4.69 -9.41
C PRO A 71 -16.01 -4.41 -8.41
N GLU A 72 -17.26 -4.72 -8.81
CA GLU A 72 -18.45 -4.43 -8.00
C GLU A 72 -18.47 -5.18 -6.66
N SER A 73 -17.78 -6.32 -6.57
CA SER A 73 -17.61 -7.09 -5.33
C SER A 73 -16.91 -6.30 -4.22
N LEU A 74 -16.05 -5.34 -4.58
CA LEU A 74 -15.36 -4.45 -3.63
C LEU A 74 -16.17 -3.20 -3.29
N LEU A 75 -17.30 -2.95 -3.97
CA LEU A 75 -18.15 -1.78 -3.77
C LEU A 75 -19.31 -2.05 -2.80
N ALA A 76 -19.28 -3.20 -2.11
CA ALA A 76 -20.21 -3.52 -1.04
C ALA A 76 -20.19 -2.44 0.06
N GLY A 77 -21.34 -2.19 0.71
CA GLY A 77 -21.42 -1.28 1.87
C GLY A 77 -22.22 0.02 1.68
N GLY A 78 -22.98 0.15 0.59
CA GLY A 78 -24.04 1.18 0.48
C GLY A 78 -23.55 2.63 0.39
N ARG A 79 -22.30 2.87 -0.01
CA ARG A 79 -21.73 4.23 -0.15
C ARG A 79 -21.39 4.62 -1.59
N PHE A 80 -21.24 3.63 -2.48
CA PHE A 80 -20.82 3.88 -3.86
C PHE A 80 -22.03 4.04 -4.76
N VAL A 81 -22.14 5.17 -5.44
CA VAL A 81 -23.24 5.46 -6.38
C VAL A 81 -22.92 4.85 -7.74
N ARG A 82 -23.88 4.12 -8.34
CA ARG A 82 -23.74 3.56 -9.69
C ARG A 82 -23.77 4.69 -10.72
N SER A 83 -22.73 4.79 -11.54
CA SER A 83 -22.68 5.67 -12.71
C SER A 83 -22.49 4.83 -13.99
N GLY A 84 -23.43 4.92 -14.93
CA GLY A 84 -23.39 4.18 -16.19
C GLY A 84 -22.90 4.99 -17.39
N SER A 85 -22.82 6.32 -17.28
CA SER A 85 -22.36 7.20 -18.36
C SER A 85 -21.45 8.32 -17.84
N GLU A 86 -20.66 8.93 -18.74
CA GLU A 86 -19.82 10.08 -18.40
C GLU A 86 -20.67 11.28 -17.97
N SER A 87 -21.80 11.51 -18.63
CA SER A 87 -22.76 12.55 -18.27
C SER A 87 -23.28 12.39 -16.83
N GLU A 88 -23.56 11.16 -16.40
CA GLU A 88 -23.95 10.87 -15.01
C GLU A 88 -22.81 11.15 -14.04
N ARG A 89 -21.56 10.84 -14.38
CA ARG A 89 -20.39 11.16 -13.54
C ARG A 89 -20.19 12.67 -13.40
N ARG A 90 -20.41 13.44 -14.47
CA ARG A 90 -20.37 14.91 -14.43
C ARG A 90 -21.47 15.45 -13.53
N LEU A 91 -22.70 14.92 -13.62
CA LEU A 91 -23.80 15.27 -12.74
C LEU A 91 -23.45 14.97 -11.26
N LEU A 92 -22.93 13.79 -10.95
CA LEU A 92 -22.54 13.41 -9.59
C LEU A 92 -21.46 14.34 -9.02
N ARG A 93 -20.45 14.69 -9.83
CA ARG A 93 -19.42 15.66 -9.45
C ARG A 93 -20.02 17.04 -9.16
N PHE A 94 -20.96 17.49 -9.99
CA PHE A 94 -21.69 18.74 -9.76
C PHE A 94 -22.49 18.70 -8.45
N LEU A 95 -23.07 17.56 -8.10
CA LEU A 95 -23.81 17.37 -6.84
C LEU A 95 -22.88 17.24 -5.61
N GLY A 96 -21.55 17.37 -5.79
CA GLY A 96 -20.56 17.26 -4.73
C GLY A 96 -20.31 15.83 -4.27
N VAL A 97 -20.61 14.83 -5.12
CA VAL A 97 -20.22 13.44 -4.92
C VAL A 97 -18.81 13.28 -5.48
N GLU A 98 -17.84 13.14 -4.58
CA GLU A 98 -16.44 13.03 -4.93
C GLU A 98 -16.08 11.59 -5.36
N GLN A 99 -15.06 11.48 -6.19
CA GLN A 99 -14.41 10.22 -6.51
C GLN A 99 -13.10 10.17 -5.72
N PRO A 100 -12.94 9.24 -4.75
CA PRO A 100 -11.70 9.12 -4.02
C PRO A 100 -10.59 8.61 -4.96
N ALA A 101 -9.35 8.94 -4.62
CA ALA A 101 -8.17 8.31 -5.22
C ALA A 101 -8.20 6.79 -4.97
N ARG A 102 -7.50 6.01 -5.81
CA ARG A 102 -7.49 4.53 -5.67
C ARG A 102 -6.86 4.13 -4.33
N SER A 103 -5.75 4.77 -3.95
CA SER A 103 -5.09 4.59 -2.65
C SER A 103 -6.05 4.78 -1.46
N ALA A 104 -6.75 5.92 -1.44
CA ALA A 104 -7.73 6.25 -0.40
C ALA A 104 -8.92 5.27 -0.37
N PHE A 105 -9.38 4.82 -1.54
CA PHE A 105 -10.41 3.79 -1.65
C PHE A 105 -9.96 2.48 -0.98
N PHE A 106 -8.79 1.95 -1.33
CA PHE A 106 -8.31 0.69 -0.78
C PHE A 106 -8.09 0.77 0.75
N ARG A 107 -7.42 1.82 1.24
CA ARG A 107 -7.17 2.00 2.68
C ARG A 107 -8.45 2.11 3.48
N SER A 108 -9.39 2.94 3.03
CA SER A 108 -10.58 3.27 3.82
C SER A 108 -11.72 2.28 3.65
N HIS A 109 -11.79 1.56 2.53
CA HIS A 109 -12.96 0.73 2.18
C HIS A 109 -12.65 -0.74 1.94
N VAL A 110 -11.39 -1.13 1.73
CA VAL A 110 -11.03 -2.53 1.43
C VAL A 110 -10.23 -3.17 2.56
N PHE A 111 -9.16 -2.52 3.02
CA PHE A 111 -8.20 -3.13 3.96
C PHE A 111 -8.84 -3.63 5.26
N GLY A 112 -9.75 -2.84 5.84
CA GLY A 112 -10.43 -3.18 7.09
C GLY A 112 -11.38 -4.39 7.02
N ARG A 113 -11.72 -4.88 5.81
CA ARG A 113 -12.69 -5.96 5.61
C ARG A 113 -12.18 -7.09 4.71
N LEU A 114 -10.87 -7.15 4.43
CA LEU A 114 -10.30 -8.15 3.54
C LEU A 114 -10.63 -9.59 3.96
N ALA A 115 -10.74 -9.85 5.27
CA ALA A 115 -11.09 -11.16 5.80
C ALA A 115 -12.54 -11.57 5.51
N ASP A 116 -13.45 -10.59 5.38
CA ASP A 116 -14.88 -10.83 5.13
C ASP A 116 -15.20 -10.95 3.63
N LEU A 117 -14.26 -10.56 2.77
CA LEU A 117 -14.43 -10.63 1.32
C LEU A 117 -14.24 -12.06 0.81
N PRO A 118 -15.01 -12.48 -0.21
CA PRO A 118 -14.77 -13.73 -0.92
C PRO A 118 -13.33 -13.80 -1.43
N ALA A 119 -12.70 -14.98 -1.35
CA ALA A 119 -11.29 -15.17 -1.69
C ALA A 119 -10.94 -14.64 -3.09
N GLU A 120 -11.77 -14.92 -4.10
CA GLU A 120 -11.53 -14.43 -5.47
C GLU A 120 -11.53 -12.89 -5.57
N ALA A 121 -12.49 -12.23 -4.91
CA ALA A 121 -12.60 -10.78 -4.92
C ALA A 121 -11.46 -10.12 -4.14
N ARG A 122 -11.11 -10.68 -2.98
CA ARG A 122 -9.98 -10.26 -2.15
C ARG A 122 -8.67 -10.40 -2.92
N ASP A 123 -8.42 -11.58 -3.47
CA ASP A 123 -7.15 -11.90 -4.13
C ASP A 123 -7.00 -11.07 -5.41
N GLY A 124 -8.05 -10.96 -6.22
CA GLY A 124 -8.06 -10.08 -7.39
C GLY A 124 -7.78 -8.62 -7.05
N ALA A 125 -8.37 -8.10 -5.98
CA ALA A 125 -8.12 -6.75 -5.50
C ALA A 125 -6.66 -6.53 -5.11
N MET A 126 -6.11 -7.44 -4.30
CA MET A 126 -4.74 -7.33 -3.81
C MET A 126 -3.71 -7.53 -4.92
N VAL A 127 -4.00 -8.36 -5.93
CA VAL A 127 -3.16 -8.47 -7.13
C VAL A 127 -3.10 -7.14 -7.89
N SER A 128 -4.24 -6.46 -8.08
CA SER A 128 -4.25 -5.11 -8.68
C SER A 128 -3.44 -4.11 -7.85
N VAL A 129 -3.59 -4.13 -6.52
CA VAL A 129 -2.81 -3.28 -5.61
C VAL A 129 -1.31 -3.54 -5.73
N LEU A 130 -0.88 -4.80 -5.75
CA LEU A 130 0.53 -5.17 -5.86
C LEU A 130 1.14 -4.75 -7.20
N ARG A 131 0.39 -4.85 -8.30
CA ARG A 131 0.83 -4.43 -9.64
C ARG A 131 0.93 -2.91 -9.77
N GLU A 132 0.03 -2.18 -9.12
CA GLU A 132 0.00 -0.71 -9.14
C GLU A 132 0.70 -0.08 -7.92
N LEU A 133 1.52 -0.84 -7.19
CA LEU A 133 2.05 -0.41 -5.88
C LEU A 133 2.79 0.94 -5.94
N HIS A 134 3.56 1.19 -7.00
CA HIS A 134 4.27 2.45 -7.17
C HIS A 134 3.30 3.63 -7.38
N ALA A 135 2.29 3.47 -8.23
CA ALA A 135 1.30 4.53 -8.47
C ALA A 135 0.50 4.83 -7.20
N LEU A 136 0.06 3.80 -6.47
CA LEU A 136 -0.69 3.93 -5.23
C LEU A 136 0.15 4.53 -4.09
N GLY A 137 1.45 4.20 -4.04
CA GLY A 137 2.39 4.80 -3.09
C GLY A 137 2.68 6.27 -3.38
N SER A 138 2.71 6.67 -4.66
CA SER A 138 2.86 8.08 -5.05
C SER A 138 1.61 8.91 -4.74
N GLU A 139 0.42 8.31 -4.77
CA GLU A 139 -0.82 8.98 -4.34
C GLU A 139 -0.88 9.21 -2.82
N ASP A 140 -0.28 8.32 -2.03
CA ASP A 140 -0.36 8.33 -0.57
C ASP A 140 0.90 7.72 0.05
N ALA A 141 1.73 8.58 0.65
CA ALA A 141 3.01 8.21 1.24
C ALA A 141 2.88 7.12 2.34
N GLY A 142 1.74 7.04 3.02
CA GLY A 142 1.48 6.02 4.06
C GLY A 142 0.86 4.72 3.53
N PHE A 143 0.66 4.60 2.22
CA PHE A 143 -0.02 3.46 1.61
C PHE A 143 0.79 2.17 1.75
N VAL A 144 2.09 2.23 1.41
CA VAL A 144 2.99 1.06 1.46
C VAL A 144 3.14 0.55 2.89
N ASP A 145 3.27 1.45 3.87
CA ASP A 145 3.38 1.08 5.29
C ASP A 145 2.09 0.44 5.81
N SER A 146 0.93 0.97 5.40
CA SER A 146 -0.36 0.35 5.74
C SER A 146 -0.46 -1.06 5.15
N LEU A 147 0.07 -1.27 3.94
CA LEU A 147 0.04 -2.56 3.26
C LEU A 147 1.01 -3.57 3.89
N ARG A 148 2.15 -3.13 4.44
CA ARG A 148 3.12 -3.97 5.16
C ARG A 148 2.52 -4.63 6.41
N GLU A 149 1.69 -3.88 7.14
CA GLU A 149 1.04 -4.36 8.36
C GLU A 149 -0.20 -5.22 8.11
N LEU A 150 -0.65 -5.30 6.85
CA LEU A 150 -1.90 -5.93 6.46
C LEU A 150 -1.75 -7.43 6.25
N ARG A 151 -2.66 -8.22 6.82
CA ARG A 151 -2.74 -9.67 6.60
C ARG A 151 -3.63 -9.97 5.39
N PHE A 152 -3.02 -10.14 4.22
CA PHE A 152 -3.77 -10.34 2.99
C PHE A 152 -3.21 -11.45 2.10
N VAL A 153 -2.01 -11.96 2.39
CA VAL A 153 -1.36 -12.98 1.55
C VAL A 153 -1.83 -14.35 2.02
N PRO A 154 -2.53 -15.14 1.18
CA PRO A 154 -2.95 -16.49 1.52
C PRO A 154 -1.78 -17.46 1.50
N THR A 155 -1.82 -18.43 2.39
CA THR A 155 -0.94 -19.60 2.41
C THR A 155 -1.69 -20.86 1.96
N ALA A 156 -0.99 -21.98 1.76
CA ALA A 156 -1.63 -23.23 1.36
C ALA A 156 -2.59 -23.78 2.43
N GLY A 157 -2.37 -23.43 3.71
CA GLY A 157 -3.29 -23.71 4.81
C GLY A 157 -4.54 -22.81 4.85
N GLY A 158 -4.69 -21.87 3.91
CA GLY A 158 -5.87 -21.00 3.78
C GLY A 158 -5.88 -19.79 4.73
N SER A 159 -4.88 -19.64 5.60
CA SER A 159 -4.75 -18.50 6.49
C SER A 159 -4.15 -17.28 5.77
N LEU A 160 -4.49 -16.07 6.25
CA LEU A 160 -3.95 -14.81 5.74
C LEU A 160 -2.81 -14.29 6.61
N HIS A 161 -1.74 -13.88 5.95
CA HIS A 161 -0.50 -13.42 6.57
C HIS A 161 -0.04 -12.09 6.00
N ARG A 162 0.84 -11.42 6.77
CA ARG A 162 1.62 -10.30 6.27
C ARG A 162 2.71 -10.82 5.33
N ALA A 163 3.15 -10.00 4.39
CA ALA A 163 4.31 -10.36 3.56
C ALA A 163 5.54 -10.67 4.42
N SER A 164 5.76 -9.89 5.48
CA SER A 164 6.88 -10.06 6.42
C SER A 164 6.82 -11.29 7.33
N GLU A 165 5.71 -12.03 7.33
CA GLU A 165 5.59 -13.31 8.06
C GLU A 165 5.93 -14.51 7.18
N LEU A 166 6.04 -14.32 5.86
CA LEU A 166 6.23 -15.37 4.87
C LEU A 166 7.65 -15.33 4.29
N PHE A 167 8.04 -16.44 3.69
CA PHE A 167 9.32 -16.61 3.02
C PHE A 167 9.15 -16.63 1.51
N HIS A 168 10.19 -16.22 0.79
CA HIS A 168 10.26 -16.45 -0.63
C HIS A 168 10.29 -17.97 -0.89
N PRO A 169 9.52 -18.52 -1.85
CA PRO A 169 9.51 -19.95 -2.19
C PRO A 169 10.87 -20.58 -2.57
N LYS A 170 11.92 -19.76 -2.73
CA LYS A 170 13.30 -20.20 -3.02
C LYS A 170 14.04 -20.59 -1.73
N VAL A 171 13.54 -20.17 -0.57
CA VAL A 171 14.12 -20.46 0.74
C VAL A 171 13.58 -21.80 1.22
N HIS A 172 14.03 -22.89 0.60
CA HIS A 172 13.51 -24.23 0.89
C HIS A 172 13.62 -24.63 2.37
N ALA A 173 14.64 -24.13 3.07
CA ALA A 173 14.81 -24.34 4.51
C ALA A 173 13.61 -23.84 5.35
N ALA A 174 12.87 -22.82 4.88
CA ALA A 174 11.72 -22.28 5.61
C ALA A 174 10.58 -23.30 5.74
N ALA A 175 10.38 -24.18 4.75
CA ALA A 175 9.38 -25.25 4.82
C ALA A 175 9.66 -26.24 5.96
N GLU A 176 10.93 -26.58 6.18
CA GLU A 176 11.34 -27.50 7.24
C GLU A 176 11.12 -26.87 8.63
N LEU A 177 11.37 -25.56 8.74
CA LEU A 177 11.29 -24.82 10.00
C LEU A 177 9.86 -24.40 10.37
N LEU A 178 9.02 -24.05 9.40
CA LEU A 178 7.70 -23.43 9.64
C LEU A 178 6.54 -24.24 9.04
N GLY A 179 6.84 -25.27 8.25
CA GLY A 179 5.85 -26.13 7.63
C GLY A 179 5.44 -25.65 6.26
N VAL A 180 5.20 -26.61 5.38
CA VAL A 180 4.86 -26.36 3.98
C VAL A 180 3.60 -25.52 3.83
N GLU A 181 2.63 -25.68 4.74
CA GLU A 181 1.31 -25.05 4.62
C GLU A 181 1.27 -23.58 5.00
N GLY A 182 2.25 -23.09 5.78
CA GLY A 182 2.27 -21.71 6.32
C GLY A 182 3.50 -20.89 5.96
N ALA A 183 4.51 -21.48 5.31
CA ALA A 183 5.79 -20.80 5.07
C ALA A 183 5.79 -19.85 3.87
N TYR A 184 4.94 -20.09 2.86
CA TYR A 184 5.03 -19.43 1.56
C TYR A 184 3.71 -18.82 1.10
N PRO A 185 3.75 -17.75 0.29
CA PRO A 185 2.59 -17.28 -0.47
C PRO A 185 2.05 -18.38 -1.38
N ALA A 186 0.72 -18.50 -1.47
CA ALA A 186 0.03 -19.51 -2.27
C ALA A 186 -0.80 -18.90 -3.42
N GLY A 187 -1.20 -19.76 -4.35
CA GLY A 187 -2.08 -19.41 -5.47
C GLY A 187 -1.46 -18.36 -6.39
N VAL A 188 -2.24 -17.33 -6.72
CA VAL A 188 -1.80 -16.25 -7.62
C VAL A 188 -0.59 -15.49 -7.07
N PHE A 189 -0.42 -15.41 -5.75
CA PHE A 189 0.65 -14.65 -5.09
C PHE A 189 2.03 -15.30 -5.19
N SER A 190 2.12 -16.55 -5.67
CA SER A 190 3.39 -17.22 -5.95
C SER A 190 3.99 -16.81 -7.31
N ALA A 191 3.31 -15.97 -8.09
CA ALA A 191 3.80 -15.47 -9.38
C ALA A 191 5.02 -14.54 -9.18
N PRO A 192 6.04 -14.58 -10.07
CA PRO A 192 7.31 -13.89 -9.87
C PRO A 192 7.18 -12.35 -9.83
N ASP A 193 6.27 -11.78 -10.64
CA ASP A 193 5.95 -10.35 -10.62
C ASP A 193 5.40 -9.91 -9.25
N LEU A 194 4.54 -10.72 -8.65
CA LEU A 194 3.94 -10.44 -7.34
C LEU A 194 4.89 -10.72 -6.19
N LEU A 195 5.73 -11.77 -6.28
CA LEU A 195 6.79 -12.03 -5.29
C LEU A 195 7.75 -10.84 -5.19
N SER A 196 8.09 -10.22 -6.32
CA SER A 196 8.95 -9.02 -6.35
C SER A 196 8.29 -7.82 -5.65
N ALA A 197 6.96 -7.71 -5.72
CA ALA A 197 6.21 -6.71 -4.97
C ALA A 197 6.11 -7.05 -3.47
N LEU A 198 5.93 -8.32 -3.13
CA LEU A 198 5.90 -8.80 -1.74
C LEU A 198 7.27 -8.65 -1.05
N GLU A 199 8.38 -8.79 -1.76
CA GLU A 199 9.73 -8.50 -1.25
C GLU A 199 9.85 -7.04 -0.78
N ARG A 200 9.32 -6.07 -1.54
CA ARG A 200 9.27 -4.66 -1.12
C ARG A 200 8.40 -4.43 0.13
N LEU A 201 7.46 -5.34 0.39
CA LEU A 201 6.60 -5.37 1.57
C LEU A 201 7.15 -6.25 2.70
N GLY A 202 8.35 -6.83 2.55
CA GLY A 202 9.06 -7.54 3.61
C GLY A 202 9.12 -9.05 3.48
N LEU A 203 8.72 -9.63 2.34
CA LEU A 203 8.86 -11.07 2.12
C LEU A 203 10.30 -11.52 2.37
N ARG A 204 10.47 -12.50 3.27
CA ARG A 204 11.79 -12.88 3.76
C ARG A 204 12.53 -13.70 2.70
N GLY A 205 13.68 -13.18 2.25
CA GLY A 205 14.58 -13.85 1.32
C GLY A 205 15.56 -14.82 1.99
N GLU A 206 15.63 -14.82 3.31
CA GLU A 206 16.52 -15.65 4.12
C GLU A 206 15.94 -15.89 5.50
N VAL A 207 16.44 -16.90 6.20
CA VAL A 207 16.02 -17.21 7.57
C VAL A 207 16.84 -16.36 8.55
N THR A 208 16.18 -15.44 9.23
CA THR A 208 16.79 -14.57 10.25
C THR A 208 16.71 -15.21 11.65
N ARG A 209 17.38 -14.62 12.65
CA ARG A 209 17.24 -15.01 14.05
C ARG A 209 15.79 -14.94 14.53
N GLY A 210 15.02 -13.92 14.15
CA GLY A 210 13.60 -13.81 14.48
C GLY A 210 12.77 -14.93 13.88
N ALA A 211 13.10 -15.38 12.66
CA ALA A 211 12.45 -16.54 12.05
C ALA A 211 12.68 -17.84 12.83
N VAL A 212 13.90 -18.04 13.34
CA VAL A 212 14.24 -19.18 14.21
C VAL A 212 13.43 -19.12 15.51
N VAL A 213 13.34 -17.94 16.13
CA VAL A 213 12.52 -17.73 17.34
C VAL A 213 11.03 -17.98 17.06
N GLN A 214 10.52 -17.51 15.92
CA GLN A 214 9.13 -17.75 15.50
C GLN A 214 8.85 -19.24 15.28
N SER A 215 9.78 -19.98 14.68
CA SER A 215 9.70 -21.43 14.56
C SER A 215 9.67 -22.13 15.92
N ALA A 216 10.52 -21.71 16.86
CA ALA A 216 10.53 -22.24 18.23
C ALA A 216 9.18 -22.03 18.94
N ARG A 217 8.57 -20.85 18.81
CA ARG A 217 7.22 -20.57 19.35
C ARG A 217 6.15 -21.43 18.70
N SER A 218 6.20 -21.59 17.38
CA SER A 218 5.28 -22.47 16.65
C SER A 218 5.40 -23.93 17.11
N VAL A 219 6.60 -24.42 17.41
CA VAL A 219 6.80 -25.76 18.01
C VAL A 219 6.13 -25.86 19.38
N GLN A 220 6.28 -24.85 20.23
CA GLN A 220 5.64 -24.82 21.54
C GLN A 220 4.11 -24.86 21.41
N GLU A 221 3.53 -24.08 20.50
CA GLU A 221 2.09 -24.07 20.23
C GLU A 221 1.61 -25.42 19.68
N LEU A 222 2.34 -26.00 18.72
CA LEU A 222 2.04 -27.32 18.16
C LEU A 222 2.18 -28.46 19.16
N SER A 223 3.06 -28.33 20.15
CA SER A 223 3.26 -29.39 21.16
C SER A 223 1.98 -29.69 21.97
N ALA A 224 1.05 -28.73 22.05
CA ALA A 224 -0.23 -28.90 22.72
C ALA A 224 -1.28 -29.63 21.87
N SER A 225 -1.15 -29.63 20.53
CA SER A 225 -2.14 -30.19 19.60
C SER A 225 -1.63 -31.41 18.82
N ASP A 226 -0.40 -31.37 18.33
CA ASP A 226 0.26 -32.42 17.56
C ASP A 226 1.74 -32.56 17.98
N GLY A 227 1.97 -33.45 18.95
CA GLY A 227 3.31 -33.72 19.47
C GLY A 227 4.28 -34.31 18.44
N GLU A 228 3.80 -35.06 17.45
CA GLU A 228 4.67 -35.68 16.45
C GLU A 228 5.12 -34.67 15.38
N ALA A 229 4.23 -33.81 14.92
CA ALA A 229 4.60 -32.66 14.09
C ALA A 229 5.52 -31.68 14.85
N ALA A 230 5.25 -31.41 16.13
CA ALA A 230 6.11 -30.58 16.97
C ALA A 230 7.52 -31.16 17.10
N LEU A 231 7.66 -32.47 17.34
CA LEU A 231 8.96 -33.15 17.42
C LEU A 231 9.73 -33.11 16.10
N ARG A 232 9.06 -33.35 14.96
CA ARG A 232 9.69 -33.25 13.63
C ARG A 232 10.22 -31.85 13.38
N ARG A 233 9.42 -30.82 13.67
CA ARG A 233 9.83 -29.42 13.52
C ARG A 233 10.94 -29.04 14.49
N ALA A 234 10.88 -29.46 15.75
CA ALA A 234 11.93 -29.21 16.74
C ALA A 234 13.28 -29.78 16.29
N ARG A 235 13.29 -31.00 15.73
CA ARG A 235 14.51 -31.62 15.19
C ARG A 235 15.05 -30.87 13.97
N ALA A 236 14.17 -30.43 13.07
CA ALA A 236 14.57 -29.62 11.92
C ALA A 236 15.18 -28.28 12.36
N LEU A 237 14.56 -27.61 13.34
CA LEU A 237 15.05 -26.37 13.93
C LEU A 237 16.44 -26.53 14.55
N LEU A 238 16.64 -27.56 15.38
CA LEU A 238 17.95 -27.83 16.00
C LEU A 238 19.03 -28.10 14.95
N ARG A 239 18.76 -28.96 13.95
CA ARG A 239 19.71 -29.24 12.86
C ARG A 239 20.07 -27.97 12.08
N TYR A 240 19.08 -27.12 11.83
CA TYR A 240 19.28 -25.87 11.11
C TYR A 240 20.17 -24.92 11.90
N VAL A 241 19.88 -24.72 13.19
CA VAL A 241 20.68 -23.87 14.09
C VAL A 241 22.10 -24.41 14.22
N ASP A 242 22.28 -25.70 14.44
CA ASP A 242 23.63 -26.32 14.53
C ASP A 242 24.50 -26.03 13.30
N THR A 243 23.87 -25.96 12.12
CA THR A 243 24.58 -25.74 10.86
C THR A 243 24.74 -24.25 10.51
N HIS A 244 23.79 -23.40 10.87
CA HIS A 244 23.70 -22.02 10.37
C HIS A 244 23.81 -20.94 11.46
N ALA A 245 23.93 -21.28 12.75
CA ALA A 245 23.89 -20.31 13.87
C ALA A 245 24.85 -19.13 13.71
N ALA A 246 26.06 -19.37 13.21
CA ALA A 246 27.08 -18.34 13.01
C ALA A 246 26.78 -17.40 11.82
N ALA A 247 25.95 -17.85 10.88
CA ALA A 247 25.61 -17.13 9.65
C ALA A 247 24.20 -16.51 9.69
N LEU A 248 23.45 -16.68 10.79
CA LEU A 248 22.10 -16.12 10.92
C LEU A 248 22.16 -14.60 11.06
N PRO A 249 21.60 -13.84 10.11
CA PRO A 249 21.48 -12.40 10.25
C PRO A 249 20.54 -12.05 11.41
N GLU A 250 20.90 -10.99 12.14
CA GLU A 250 19.97 -10.33 13.06
C GLU A 250 18.74 -9.84 12.30
N ASP A 251 17.61 -9.67 12.99
CA ASP A 251 16.41 -9.12 12.37
C ASP A 251 16.70 -7.68 11.90
N GLY A 252 17.05 -7.54 10.63
CA GLY A 252 17.19 -6.24 10.00
C GLY A 252 15.82 -5.57 9.99
N ALA A 253 15.70 -4.44 10.70
CA ALA A 253 14.62 -3.49 10.45
C ALA A 253 14.78 -3.03 9.00
N PHE A 254 14.02 -3.65 8.08
CA PHE A 254 13.93 -3.35 6.65
C PHE A 254 15.13 -2.53 6.15
N ALA A 255 16.29 -3.17 6.03
CA ALA A 255 17.33 -2.60 5.20
C ALA A 255 16.74 -2.56 3.80
N ALA A 256 16.27 -1.38 3.41
CA ALA A 256 15.91 -1.07 2.04
C ALA A 256 17.05 -1.60 1.18
N ARG A 257 16.79 -2.67 0.41
CA ARG A 257 17.58 -2.94 -0.77
C ARG A 257 17.30 -1.76 -1.68
N SER A 258 18.10 -0.72 -1.53
CA SER A 258 18.31 0.32 -2.52
C SER A 258 19.03 -0.33 -3.70
N ASP A 259 18.36 -1.24 -4.40
CA ASP A 259 18.67 -1.53 -5.80
C ASP A 259 17.92 -0.47 -6.62
N GLU A 260 18.38 0.77 -6.48
CA GLU A 260 18.15 1.81 -7.47
C GLU A 260 19.52 2.08 -8.08
N ALA A 261 19.69 1.60 -9.32
CA ALA A 261 20.76 2.05 -10.19
C ALA A 261 20.81 3.59 -10.15
N PRO A 262 22.00 4.22 -10.22
CA PRO A 262 22.16 5.62 -9.85
C PRO A 262 21.30 6.51 -10.74
N ALA A 263 20.15 6.91 -10.22
CA ALA A 263 19.37 8.00 -10.77
C ALA A 263 20.19 9.27 -10.53
N GLU A 264 20.47 9.98 -11.62
CA GLU A 264 21.11 11.29 -11.62
C GLU A 264 20.47 12.17 -10.53
N SER A 265 21.30 12.57 -9.57
CA SER A 265 20.89 13.34 -8.41
C SER A 265 20.29 14.67 -8.84
N VAL A 266 18.97 14.79 -8.70
CA VAL A 266 18.30 16.08 -8.62
C VAL A 266 18.84 16.78 -7.38
N ALA A 267 19.60 17.85 -7.60
CA ALA A 267 20.23 18.65 -6.56
C ALA A 267 19.18 19.19 -5.57
N VAL A 268 19.08 18.52 -4.42
CA VAL A 268 18.53 19.14 -3.22
C VAL A 268 19.61 20.09 -2.73
N SER A 269 19.43 21.38 -2.97
CA SER A 269 20.32 22.43 -2.45
C SER A 269 20.34 22.32 -0.93
N ASP A 270 21.44 21.83 -0.37
CA ASP A 270 21.69 21.90 1.08
C ASP A 270 21.61 23.38 1.50
N PRO A 271 20.93 23.69 2.63
CA PRO A 271 20.64 25.07 3.04
C PRO A 271 21.89 25.93 3.27
N PHE A 272 23.07 25.32 3.40
CA PHE A 272 24.33 26.04 3.62
C PHE A 272 25.14 26.27 2.34
N VAL A 273 24.86 25.57 1.24
CA VAL A 273 25.56 25.79 -0.03
C VAL A 273 25.28 27.22 -0.54
N GLY A 274 26.34 27.95 -0.89
CA GLY A 274 26.29 29.36 -1.26
C GLY A 274 26.35 30.35 -0.08
N HIS A 275 26.38 29.88 1.17
CA HIS A 275 26.53 30.74 2.34
C HIS A 275 28.00 30.85 2.80
N ARG A 276 28.33 31.99 3.41
CA ARG A 276 29.64 32.21 4.03
C ARG A 276 29.64 31.68 5.46
N VAL A 277 30.60 30.83 5.79
CA VAL A 277 30.73 30.18 7.09
C VAL A 277 32.10 30.45 7.70
N SER A 278 32.17 30.51 9.03
CA SER A 278 33.43 30.59 9.78
C SER A 278 33.85 29.19 10.21
N ILE A 279 35.10 28.84 9.95
CA ILE A 279 35.66 27.51 10.24
C ILE A 279 36.16 27.49 11.69
N SER A 280 35.78 26.46 12.45
CA SER A 280 36.28 26.24 13.81
C SER A 280 36.40 24.74 14.12
N GLY A 281 37.27 24.38 15.06
CA GLY A 281 37.38 23.01 15.56
C GLY A 281 38.12 22.02 14.67
N LEU A 282 38.79 22.45 13.58
CA LEU A 282 39.62 21.55 12.76
C LEU A 282 40.88 21.13 13.52
N ILE A 283 41.03 19.82 13.76
CA ILE A 283 42.21 19.23 14.41
C ILE A 283 43.36 19.02 13.39
N ALA A 284 43.04 18.58 12.17
CA ALA A 284 44.03 18.24 11.15
C ALA A 284 44.62 19.48 10.43
N ARG A 285 43.89 20.60 10.41
CA ARG A 285 44.28 21.87 9.78
C ARG A 285 43.91 23.04 10.69
N PRO A 286 44.58 23.19 11.85
CA PRO A 286 44.24 24.24 12.82
C PRO A 286 44.51 25.64 12.27
N ASP A 287 45.34 25.77 11.23
CA ASP A 287 45.66 27.00 10.50
C ASP A 287 44.45 27.65 9.78
N LEU A 288 43.37 26.88 9.59
CA LEU A 288 42.14 27.35 8.96
C LEU A 288 41.06 27.75 9.97
N ASN A 289 41.24 27.43 11.26
CA ASN A 289 40.31 27.85 12.30
C ASN A 289 40.33 29.38 12.45
N GLY A 290 39.15 29.99 12.45
CA GLY A 290 38.95 31.45 12.48
C GLY A 290 38.84 32.09 11.09
N LYS A 291 39.11 31.36 10.01
CA LYS A 291 38.91 31.89 8.64
C LYS A 291 37.45 31.75 8.20
N VAL A 292 37.03 32.62 7.29
CA VAL A 292 35.70 32.61 6.67
C VAL A 292 35.82 32.12 5.23
N GLY A 293 34.91 31.27 4.80
CA GLY A 293 34.87 30.75 3.43
C GLY A 293 33.46 30.51 2.91
N LEU A 294 33.32 30.29 1.61
CA LEU A 294 32.07 29.99 0.93
C LEU A 294 31.87 28.48 0.84
N VAL A 295 30.71 27.98 1.25
CA VAL A 295 30.34 26.58 1.05
C VAL A 295 29.99 26.37 -0.42
N VAL A 296 30.77 25.54 -1.12
CA VAL A 296 30.61 25.27 -2.56
C VAL A 296 29.82 23.99 -2.80
N ASP A 297 29.96 23.01 -1.91
CA ASP A 297 29.30 21.72 -2.04
C ASP A 297 29.06 21.05 -0.68
N ALA A 298 28.09 20.15 -0.60
CA ALA A 298 27.74 19.39 0.58
C ALA A 298 27.64 17.90 0.24
N TYR A 299 28.31 17.05 1.03
CA TYR A 299 28.31 15.60 0.86
C TYR A 299 27.71 14.92 2.10
N GLY A 300 26.53 14.33 1.94
CA GLY A 300 25.81 13.69 3.05
C GLY A 300 25.37 14.67 4.14
N GLU A 301 25.02 14.17 5.32
CA GLU A 301 24.31 14.97 6.34
C GLU A 301 25.17 16.00 7.10
N SER A 302 26.51 16.01 6.97
CA SER A 302 27.38 16.90 7.79
C SER A 302 28.80 17.12 7.24
N ARG A 303 29.04 17.02 5.93
CA ARG A 303 30.37 17.33 5.34
C ARG A 303 30.24 18.38 4.25
N TYR A 304 31.06 19.41 4.34
CA TYR A 304 31.00 20.58 3.45
C TYR A 304 32.37 20.84 2.81
N THR A 305 32.36 21.13 1.51
CA THR A 305 33.53 21.70 0.83
C THR A 305 33.45 23.21 0.91
N VAL A 306 34.39 23.81 1.63
CA VAL A 306 34.45 25.27 1.84
C VAL A 306 35.66 25.84 1.11
N TYR A 307 35.41 26.79 0.21
CA TYR A 307 36.46 27.61 -0.38
C TYR A 307 36.81 28.74 0.57
N VAL A 308 38.00 28.70 1.16
CA VAL A 308 38.46 29.71 2.12
C VAL A 308 39.07 30.87 1.35
N ASP A 309 38.60 32.08 1.62
CA ASP A 309 39.19 33.27 1.02
C ASP A 309 40.64 33.40 1.46
N SER A 310 41.57 33.41 0.51
CA SER A 310 42.95 33.77 0.77
C SER A 310 42.99 35.24 1.13
N VAL A 311 43.27 35.53 2.40
CA VAL A 311 43.62 36.88 2.82
C VAL A 311 44.98 37.18 2.20
N ASP A 312 44.99 37.97 1.12
CA ASP A 312 46.18 38.71 0.72
C ASP A 312 46.56 39.60 1.91
N THR A 313 47.55 39.16 2.68
CA THR A 313 48.30 40.06 3.55
C THR A 313 49.04 41.07 2.67
N PRO A 314 49.04 42.37 3.03
CA PRO A 314 49.57 43.44 2.19
C PRO A 314 51.05 43.29 1.84
#